data_AF-A0A484KHR1-F1
#
_entry.id   AF-A0A484KHR1-F1
#
_cell.length_a   1.000
_cell.length_b   1.000
_cell.length_c   1.000
_cell.angle_alpha   90.00
_cell.angle_beta   90.00
_cell.angle_gamma   90.00
#
_symmetry.space_group_name_H-M   'P 1'
#
loop_
_entity.id
_entity.type
_entity.pdbx_description
1 polymer ?
#
loop_
_entity_poly.entity_id
_entity_poly.type
_entity_poly.pdbx_seq_one_letter_code
_entity_poly.pdbx_strand_id
1 'polypeptide(L)'
;MFYTLAVVTFGTAVPAGQFVPGIMIGSTYGRLIGMFVVRFYRKLDIEEGTYALLGAASFLGGSMRMTVSLCVIMVEISNNLKFLPLIMLVLLISKAVGDAFNEGLYEEQAKLRGIPLLESKPKHQMHYMTVKEVSRNQKVVYFPRIVKVADIVSILQSNRHNGFPVIDHSRNGETLVIGLILRSHLLVLLQSKVDFQHNPLPCGVRDGSLPIRHNLSEFVKPVSSKGLSMDDIHLTQDDMSMFIDLAPYTNPSPYIVPEDMSLSKVYNLFRQLGLRHILVVPHASRVVGLITRKDLLLEDTDDDDSAPVELHPTIVRGRQANKIPITSNADVGQPLLDGLL
;
A
#
# COMPACT_ATOMS: atom_id res chain seq x y z
N MET A 1 -31.90 -12.59 -18.74
CA MET A 1 -30.90 -13.62 -19.11
C MET A 1 -29.48 -13.05 -19.16
N PHE A 2 -29.17 -12.04 -19.98
CA PHE A 2 -27.78 -11.54 -20.07
C PHE A 2 -27.20 -11.04 -18.72
N TYR A 3 -27.99 -10.34 -17.91
CA TYR A 3 -27.59 -9.90 -16.56
C TYR A 3 -27.15 -11.06 -15.65
N THR A 4 -27.91 -12.16 -15.61
CA THR A 4 -27.59 -13.31 -14.74
C THR A 4 -26.32 -14.02 -15.20
N LEU A 5 -26.12 -14.16 -16.51
CA LEU A 5 -24.85 -14.69 -17.04
C LEU A 5 -23.66 -13.80 -16.70
N ALA A 6 -23.81 -12.47 -16.83
CA ALA A 6 -22.75 -11.52 -16.52
C ALA A 6 -22.28 -11.64 -15.05
N VAL A 7 -23.23 -11.76 -14.11
CA VAL A 7 -22.94 -11.97 -12.69
C VAL A 7 -22.19 -13.29 -12.45
N VAL A 8 -22.64 -14.39 -13.06
CA VAL A 8 -21.97 -15.70 -12.92
C VAL A 8 -20.55 -15.66 -13.49
N THR A 9 -20.34 -15.03 -14.64
CA THR A 9 -19.01 -14.95 -15.28
C THR A 9 -18.02 -14.10 -14.49
N PHE A 10 -18.49 -13.09 -13.76
CA PHE A 10 -17.63 -12.18 -13.01
C PHE A 10 -16.86 -12.85 -11.87
N GLY A 11 -17.44 -13.89 -11.26
CA GLY A 11 -16.80 -14.67 -10.20
C GLY A 11 -15.83 -15.76 -10.69
N THR A 12 -15.68 -15.92 -12.01
CA THR A 12 -14.81 -16.98 -12.56
C THR A 12 -13.34 -16.54 -12.55
N ALA A 13 -12.42 -17.51 -12.45
CA ALA A 13 -10.97 -17.28 -12.45
C ALA A 13 -10.41 -16.97 -13.85
N VAL A 14 -11.14 -16.20 -14.65
CA VAL A 14 -10.79 -15.81 -16.02
C VAL A 14 -10.57 -14.30 -16.05
N PRO A 15 -9.48 -13.79 -16.67
CA PRO A 15 -9.30 -12.36 -16.85
C PRO A 15 -10.38 -11.81 -17.80
N ALA A 16 -11.39 -11.15 -17.24
CA ALA A 16 -12.49 -10.55 -17.98
C ALA A 16 -12.78 -9.12 -17.49
N GLY A 17 -13.21 -8.25 -18.41
CA GLY A 17 -13.62 -6.88 -18.08
C GLY A 17 -15.14 -6.77 -17.90
N GLN A 18 -15.58 -5.91 -16.99
CA GLN A 18 -17.01 -5.71 -16.72
C GLN A 18 -17.62 -4.50 -17.45
N PHE A 19 -16.80 -3.64 -18.03
CA PHE A 19 -17.25 -2.40 -18.66
C PHE A 19 -18.23 -2.66 -19.82
N VAL A 20 -17.85 -3.49 -20.79
CA VAL A 20 -18.69 -3.80 -21.96
C VAL A 20 -19.98 -4.52 -21.59
N PRO A 21 -19.98 -5.59 -20.75
CA PRO A 21 -21.21 -6.19 -20.26
C PRO A 21 -22.13 -5.18 -19.54
N GLY A 22 -21.56 -4.26 -18.76
CA GLY A 22 -22.31 -3.20 -18.08
C GLY A 22 -22.99 -2.22 -19.05
N ILE A 23 -22.31 -1.80 -20.12
CA ILE A 23 -22.92 -0.98 -21.18
C ILE A 23 -24.09 -1.73 -21.81
N MET A 24 -23.92 -3.01 -22.16
CA MET A 24 -24.97 -3.79 -22.81
C MET A 24 -26.20 -3.94 -21.93
N ILE A 25 -26.02 -4.35 -20.66
CA ILE A 25 -27.12 -4.42 -19.69
C ILE A 25 -27.80 -3.06 -19.62
N GLY A 26 -27.01 -1.99 -19.52
CA GLY A 26 -27.53 -0.66 -19.34
C GLY A 26 -28.32 -0.13 -20.54
N SER A 27 -27.81 -0.35 -21.75
CA SER A 27 -28.47 0.02 -22.98
C SER A 27 -29.75 -0.75 -23.22
N THR A 28 -29.80 -2.05 -22.87
CA THR A 28 -31.03 -2.83 -23.04
C THR A 28 -32.17 -2.32 -22.18
N TYR A 29 -31.95 -2.05 -20.88
CA TYR A 29 -33.03 -1.50 -20.05
C TYR A 29 -33.36 -0.05 -20.42
N GLY A 30 -32.36 0.76 -20.77
CA GLY A 30 -32.58 2.13 -21.25
C GLY A 30 -33.46 2.16 -22.50
N ARG A 31 -33.21 1.25 -23.45
CA ARG A 31 -34.04 1.09 -24.65
C ARG A 31 -35.45 0.61 -24.32
N LEU A 32 -35.61 -0.34 -23.38
CA LEU A 32 -36.93 -0.79 -22.92
C LEU A 32 -37.75 0.38 -22.36
N ILE A 33 -37.14 1.23 -21.53
CA ILE A 33 -37.78 2.44 -21.01
C ILE A 33 -38.10 3.42 -22.14
N GLY A 34 -37.17 3.64 -23.08
CA GLY A 34 -37.37 4.51 -24.24
C GLY A 34 -38.58 4.08 -25.09
N MET A 35 -38.69 2.78 -25.41
CA MET A 35 -39.83 2.25 -26.15
C MET A 35 -41.15 2.42 -25.39
N PHE A 36 -41.14 2.24 -24.07
CA PHE A 36 -42.32 2.45 -23.22
C PHE A 36 -42.76 3.93 -23.22
N VAL A 37 -41.82 4.86 -23.08
CA VAL A 37 -42.08 6.31 -23.08
C VAL A 37 -42.62 6.76 -24.45
N VAL A 38 -42.00 6.32 -25.55
CA VAL A 38 -42.47 6.65 -26.92
C VAL A 38 -43.88 6.11 -27.17
N ARG A 39 -44.16 4.87 -26.73
CA ARG A 39 -45.50 4.27 -26.83
C ARG A 39 -46.54 5.04 -26.02
N PHE A 40 -46.18 5.49 -24.81
CA PHE A 40 -47.08 6.18 -23.91
C PHE A 40 -47.40 7.61 -24.39
N TYR A 41 -46.38 8.36 -24.82
CA TYR A 41 -46.55 9.77 -25.21
C TYR A 41 -46.88 9.98 -26.70
N ARG A 42 -46.86 8.92 -27.52
CA ARG A 42 -47.40 8.79 -28.90
C ARG A 42 -47.01 9.89 -29.93
N LYS A 43 -46.22 10.90 -29.57
CA LYS A 43 -45.93 12.11 -30.36
C LYS A 43 -44.60 12.84 -30.08
N LEU A 44 -43.68 12.29 -29.28
CA LEU A 44 -42.36 12.92 -29.14
C LEU A 44 -41.39 12.34 -30.17
N ASP A 45 -40.75 13.22 -30.94
CA ASP A 45 -39.66 12.93 -31.88
C ASP A 45 -38.35 12.66 -31.11
N ILE A 46 -38.42 11.79 -30.10
CA ILE A 46 -37.26 11.40 -29.30
C ILE A 46 -36.70 10.10 -29.86
N GLU A 47 -35.42 10.13 -30.19
CA GLU A 47 -34.67 8.95 -30.60
C GLU A 47 -34.57 7.94 -29.44
N GLU A 48 -35.05 6.71 -29.66
CA GLU A 48 -34.92 5.61 -28.70
C GLU A 48 -33.46 5.34 -28.30
N GLY A 49 -32.51 5.68 -29.19
CA GLY A 49 -31.07 5.54 -28.97
C GLY A 49 -30.55 6.41 -27.83
N THR A 50 -31.12 7.60 -27.61
CA THR A 50 -30.70 8.48 -26.51
C THR A 50 -31.01 7.83 -25.16
N TYR A 51 -32.17 7.20 -25.00
CA TYR A 51 -32.51 6.47 -23.77
C TYR A 51 -31.63 5.24 -23.54
N ALA A 52 -31.22 4.54 -24.60
CA ALA A 52 -30.27 3.44 -24.49
C ALA A 52 -28.88 3.93 -24.01
N LEU A 53 -28.42 5.08 -24.51
CA LEU A 53 -27.17 5.70 -24.07
C LEU A 53 -27.24 6.13 -22.59
N LEU A 54 -28.33 6.81 -22.20
CA LEU A 54 -28.53 7.23 -20.82
C LEU A 54 -28.65 6.05 -19.87
N GLY A 55 -29.34 4.98 -20.28
CA GLY A 55 -29.43 3.73 -19.51
C GLY A 55 -28.07 3.07 -19.29
N ALA A 56 -27.21 3.05 -20.32
CA ALA A 56 -25.83 2.59 -20.17
C ALA A 56 -25.06 3.44 -19.16
N ALA A 57 -25.19 4.76 -19.25
CA ALA A 57 -24.54 5.69 -18.32
C ALA A 57 -25.01 5.44 -16.87
N SER A 58 -26.32 5.37 -16.58
CA SER A 58 -26.78 5.13 -15.21
C SER A 58 -26.33 3.78 -14.66
N PHE A 59 -26.38 2.69 -15.43
CA PHE A 59 -25.97 1.39 -14.88
C PHE A 59 -24.48 1.36 -14.50
N LEU A 60 -23.63 1.91 -15.37
CA LEU A 60 -22.20 2.01 -15.09
C LEU A 60 -21.90 3.01 -13.96
N GLY A 61 -22.60 4.14 -13.92
CA GLY A 61 -22.50 5.13 -12.84
C GLY A 61 -22.87 4.54 -11.47
N GLY A 62 -23.96 3.76 -11.42
CA GLY A 62 -24.41 3.08 -10.20
C GLY A 62 -23.51 1.94 -9.76
N SER A 63 -23.08 1.08 -10.69
CA SER A 63 -22.27 -0.10 -10.36
C SER A 63 -20.80 0.24 -10.05
N MET A 64 -20.16 1.06 -10.89
CA MET A 64 -18.74 1.37 -10.79
C MET A 64 -18.44 2.65 -10.00
N ARG A 65 -19.44 3.51 -9.75
CA ARG A 65 -19.29 4.82 -9.07
C ARG A 65 -18.25 5.76 -9.70
N MET A 66 -17.91 5.54 -10.96
CA MET A 66 -17.06 6.41 -11.76
C MET A 66 -17.92 7.48 -12.44
N THR A 67 -17.67 8.77 -12.15
CA THR A 67 -18.49 9.87 -12.68
C THR A 67 -17.81 10.62 -13.82
N VAL A 68 -16.67 11.26 -13.56
CA VAL A 68 -16.01 12.14 -14.54
C VAL A 68 -15.46 11.35 -15.73
N SER A 69 -14.66 10.32 -15.48
CA SER A 69 -14.06 9.50 -16.56
C SER A 69 -15.13 8.79 -17.41
N LEU A 70 -16.17 8.26 -16.77
CA LEU A 70 -17.26 7.58 -17.47
C LEU A 70 -18.07 8.56 -18.34
N CYS A 71 -18.29 9.79 -17.85
CA CYS A 71 -18.95 10.84 -18.62
C CYS A 71 -18.17 11.17 -19.89
N VAL A 72 -16.85 11.34 -19.77
CA VAL A 72 -15.96 11.61 -20.92
C VAL A 72 -16.00 10.45 -21.92
N ILE A 73 -15.87 9.20 -21.46
CA ILE A 73 -15.91 8.02 -22.32
C ILE A 73 -17.25 7.94 -23.09
N MET A 74 -18.38 8.16 -22.41
CA MET A 74 -19.70 8.10 -23.05
C MET A 74 -19.91 9.21 -24.09
N VAL A 75 -19.41 10.41 -23.81
CA VAL A 75 -19.48 11.54 -24.75
C VAL A 75 -18.57 11.33 -25.96
N GLU A 76 -17.38 10.79 -25.75
CA GLU A 76 -16.43 10.47 -26.82
C GLU A 76 -16.97 9.38 -27.75
N ILE A 77 -17.54 8.30 -27.20
CA ILE A 77 -18.20 7.23 -27.98
C ILE A 77 -19.40 7.78 -28.77
N SER A 78 -20.15 8.71 -28.19
CA SER A 78 -21.32 9.31 -28.85
C SER A 78 -20.95 10.40 -29.86
N ASN A 79 -19.70 10.88 -29.84
CA ASN A 79 -19.18 11.99 -30.64
C ASN A 79 -20.09 13.23 -30.64
N ASN A 80 -20.78 13.50 -29.53
CA ASN A 80 -21.72 14.62 -29.43
C ASN A 80 -21.71 15.22 -28.02
N LEU A 81 -21.02 16.37 -27.91
CA LEU A 81 -20.87 17.12 -26.66
C LEU A 81 -22.20 17.64 -26.11
N LYS A 82 -23.27 17.76 -26.93
CA LYS A 82 -24.57 18.25 -26.47
C LYS A 82 -25.24 17.30 -25.46
N PHE A 83 -24.86 16.02 -25.46
CA PHE A 83 -25.38 15.03 -24.50
C PHE A 83 -24.68 15.07 -23.13
N LEU A 84 -23.56 15.80 -23.00
CA LEU A 84 -22.77 15.90 -21.77
C LEU A 84 -23.60 16.26 -20.52
N PRO A 85 -24.41 17.35 -20.50
CA PRO A 85 -25.17 17.72 -19.29
C PRO A 85 -26.19 16.65 -18.90
N LEU A 86 -26.80 15.97 -19.87
CA LEU A 86 -27.80 14.93 -19.63
C LEU A 86 -27.17 13.66 -19.05
N ILE A 87 -26.03 13.23 -19.63
CA ILE A 87 -25.25 12.10 -19.14
C ILE A 87 -24.76 12.39 -17.71
N MET A 88 -24.23 13.59 -17.45
CA MET A 88 -23.72 13.96 -16.13
C MET A 88 -24.83 13.96 -15.07
N LEU A 89 -26.02 14.47 -15.38
CA LEU A 89 -27.16 14.44 -14.47
C LEU A 89 -27.56 13.00 -14.11
N VAL A 90 -27.70 12.13 -15.11
CA VAL A 90 -28.06 10.72 -14.91
C VAL A 90 -27.00 9.99 -14.08
N LEU A 91 -25.72 10.25 -14.35
CA LEU A 91 -24.60 9.68 -13.58
C LEU A 91 -24.62 10.13 -12.12
N LEU A 92 -24.84 11.41 -11.85
CA LEU A 92 -24.89 11.93 -10.47
C LEU A 92 -26.05 11.34 -9.68
N ILE A 93 -27.24 11.26 -10.27
CA ILE A 93 -28.40 10.64 -9.62
C ILE A 93 -28.13 9.17 -9.36
N SER A 94 -27.64 8.43 -10.37
CA SER A 94 -27.39 7.00 -10.21
C SER A 94 -26.28 6.72 -9.20
N LYS A 95 -25.25 7.56 -9.13
CA LYS A 95 -24.17 7.44 -8.16
C LYS A 95 -24.67 7.74 -6.74
N ALA A 96 -25.47 8.79 -6.56
CA ALA A 96 -26.07 9.13 -5.26
C ALA A 96 -26.98 8.01 -4.74
N VAL A 97 -27.78 7.40 -5.62
CA VAL A 97 -28.58 6.21 -5.27
C VAL A 97 -27.68 5.03 -4.96
N GLY A 98 -26.64 4.76 -5.75
CA GLY A 98 -25.69 3.68 -5.49
C GLY A 98 -24.99 3.81 -4.14
N ASP A 99 -24.48 5.01 -3.81
CA ASP A 99 -23.80 5.34 -2.55
C ASP A 99 -24.72 5.18 -1.33
N ALA A 100 -26.05 5.25 -1.50
CA ALA A 100 -27.00 5.04 -0.41
C ALA A 100 -27.23 3.56 -0.06
N PHE A 101 -26.94 2.64 -0.99
CA PHE A 101 -27.16 1.20 -0.77
C PHE A 101 -25.87 0.43 -0.52
N ASN A 102 -24.88 0.54 -1.42
CA ASN A 102 -23.67 -0.27 -1.40
C ASN A 102 -22.41 0.58 -1.67
N GLU A 103 -21.23 -0.05 -1.67
CA GLU A 103 -19.99 0.53 -2.19
C GLU A 103 -19.70 0.13 -3.65
N GLY A 104 -18.72 0.81 -4.24
CA GLY A 104 -18.21 0.57 -5.59
C GLY A 104 -17.86 -0.89 -5.80
N LEU A 105 -18.27 -1.47 -6.93
CA LEU A 105 -17.96 -2.89 -7.16
C LEU A 105 -16.45 -3.19 -7.11
N TYR A 106 -15.62 -2.28 -7.61
CA TYR A 106 -14.16 -2.43 -7.53
C TYR A 106 -13.60 -2.25 -6.12
N GLU A 107 -14.27 -1.45 -5.28
CA GLU A 107 -13.87 -1.23 -3.89
C GLU A 107 -14.18 -2.48 -3.05
N GLU A 108 -15.38 -3.04 -3.23
CA GLU A 108 -15.76 -4.33 -2.64
C GLU A 108 -14.83 -5.47 -3.06
N GLN A 109 -14.47 -5.54 -4.34
CA GLN A 109 -13.48 -6.51 -4.80
C GLN A 109 -12.10 -6.33 -4.17
N ALA A 110 -11.68 -5.09 -3.93
CA ALA A 110 -10.41 -4.81 -3.27
C ALA A 110 -10.46 -5.24 -1.79
N LYS A 111 -11.58 -4.98 -1.10
CA LYS A 111 -11.85 -5.42 0.27
C LYS A 111 -11.86 -6.95 0.38
N LEU A 112 -12.58 -7.65 -0.50
CA LEU A 112 -12.63 -9.11 -0.53
C LEU A 112 -11.27 -9.76 -0.85
N ARG A 113 -10.39 -9.07 -1.56
CA ARG A 113 -9.01 -9.52 -1.81
C ARG A 113 -8.04 -9.19 -0.67
N GLY A 114 -8.50 -8.50 0.38
CA GLY A 114 -7.66 -8.07 1.50
C GLY A 114 -6.57 -7.08 1.06
N ILE A 115 -6.81 -6.28 0.02
CA ILE A 115 -5.82 -5.30 -0.44
C ILE A 115 -5.86 -4.09 0.51
N PRO A 116 -4.74 -3.72 1.16
CA PRO A 116 -4.69 -2.61 2.11
C PRO A 116 -4.78 -1.25 1.38
N LEU A 117 -5.98 -0.83 1.01
CA LEU A 117 -6.29 0.40 0.28
C LEU A 117 -6.66 1.54 1.24
N LEU A 118 -6.01 2.69 1.10
CA LEU A 118 -6.42 3.91 1.82
C LEU A 118 -7.50 4.67 1.03
N GLU A 119 -8.67 4.81 1.65
CA GLU A 119 -9.83 5.54 1.14
C GLU A 119 -9.59 7.02 0.87
N SER A 120 -10.49 7.62 0.08
CA SER A 120 -10.47 9.04 -0.32
C SER A 120 -10.37 10.04 0.81
N LYS A 121 -11.06 9.73 1.91
CA LYS A 121 -11.22 10.59 3.06
C LYS A 121 -10.77 9.82 4.30
N PRO A 122 -10.22 10.50 5.32
CA PRO A 122 -9.98 9.88 6.60
C PRO A 122 -11.31 9.48 7.25
N LYS A 123 -11.30 8.41 8.03
CA LYS A 123 -12.43 8.02 8.89
C LYS A 123 -12.67 9.11 9.94
N HIS A 124 -13.92 9.27 10.36
CA HIS A 124 -14.31 10.33 11.33
C HIS A 124 -13.59 10.17 12.68
N GLN A 125 -13.34 8.92 13.11
CA GLN A 125 -12.60 8.59 14.33
C GLN A 125 -11.16 9.16 14.31
N MET A 126 -10.52 9.24 13.14
CA MET A 126 -9.15 9.76 13.00
C MET A 126 -9.04 11.27 13.28
N HIS A 127 -10.16 12.00 13.35
CA HIS A 127 -10.13 13.41 13.75
C HIS A 127 -9.86 13.61 15.23
N TYR A 128 -10.29 12.66 16.06
CA TYR A 128 -10.16 12.74 17.53
C TYR A 128 -8.93 12.00 18.05
N MET A 129 -8.34 11.12 17.24
CA MET A 129 -7.15 10.35 17.60
C MET A 129 -5.86 11.15 17.33
N THR A 130 -4.91 11.06 18.25
CA THR A 130 -3.57 11.64 18.09
C THR A 130 -2.58 10.64 17.53
N VAL A 131 -1.56 11.12 16.83
CA VAL A 131 -0.45 10.29 16.32
C VAL A 131 0.26 9.53 17.44
N LYS A 132 0.40 10.17 18.60
CA LYS A 132 0.98 9.58 19.80
C LYS A 132 0.28 8.28 20.21
N GLU A 133 -1.06 8.24 20.14
CA GLU A 133 -1.84 7.06 20.50
C GLU A 133 -1.59 5.88 19.56
N VAL A 134 -1.53 6.14 18.25
CA VAL A 134 -1.22 5.11 17.23
C VAL A 134 0.21 4.59 17.40
N SER A 135 1.15 5.50 17.68
CA SER A 135 2.56 5.17 17.79
C SER A 135 2.94 4.50 19.12
N ARG A 136 2.10 4.55 20.15
CA ARG A 136 2.46 4.15 21.52
C ARG A 136 2.85 2.67 21.66
N ASN A 137 2.26 1.81 20.84
CA ASN A 137 2.46 0.36 20.90
C ASN A 137 3.57 -0.13 19.96
N GLN A 138 4.19 0.76 19.19
CA GLN A 138 5.19 0.38 18.20
C GLN A 138 6.60 0.48 18.76
N LYS A 139 7.34 -0.64 18.74
CA LYS A 139 8.78 -0.62 18.98
C LYS A 139 9.50 -0.27 17.67
N VAL A 140 9.99 0.96 17.56
CA VAL A 140 10.74 1.41 16.39
C VAL A 140 12.18 0.88 16.46
N VAL A 141 12.58 0.11 15.44
CA VAL A 141 13.97 -0.30 15.25
C VAL A 141 14.71 0.79 14.48
N TYR A 142 15.80 1.30 15.03
CA TYR A 142 16.62 2.35 14.44
C TYR A 142 18.07 1.89 14.29
N PHE A 143 18.80 2.52 13.38
CA PHE A 143 20.24 2.32 13.22
C PHE A 143 21.01 3.54 13.74
N PRO A 144 22.12 3.37 14.46
CA PRO A 144 23.06 4.47 14.65
C PRO A 144 23.71 4.85 13.32
N ARG A 145 24.31 6.03 13.25
CA ARG A 145 25.05 6.47 12.06
C ARG A 145 26.10 5.45 11.59
N ILE A 146 26.88 4.94 12.53
CA ILE A 146 27.93 3.95 12.30
C ILE A 146 27.47 2.65 12.94
N VAL A 147 27.31 1.61 12.12
CA VAL A 147 26.74 0.32 12.55
C VAL A 147 27.71 -0.80 12.19
N LYS A 148 27.79 -1.83 13.03
CA LYS A 148 28.46 -3.08 12.67
C LYS A 148 27.65 -3.86 11.65
N VAL A 149 28.32 -4.51 10.71
CA VAL A 149 27.68 -5.37 9.71
C VAL A 149 26.87 -6.48 10.37
N ALA A 150 27.40 -7.11 11.42
CA ALA A 150 26.68 -8.14 12.18
C ALA A 150 25.33 -7.66 12.74
N ASP A 151 25.28 -6.43 13.25
CA ASP A 151 24.05 -5.85 13.82
C ASP A 151 23.03 -5.55 12.72
N ILE A 152 23.48 -5.05 11.55
CA ILE A 152 22.61 -4.86 10.39
C ILE A 152 22.00 -6.19 9.96
N VAL A 153 22.82 -7.24 9.80
CA VAL A 153 22.37 -8.56 9.35
C VAL A 153 21.38 -9.16 10.33
N SER A 154 21.66 -9.12 11.64
CA SER A 154 20.75 -9.65 12.66
C SER A 154 19.43 -8.89 12.73
N ILE A 155 19.44 -7.56 12.58
CA ILE A 155 18.22 -6.74 12.52
C ILE A 155 17.42 -7.05 11.25
N LEU A 156 18.09 -7.21 10.11
CA LEU A 156 17.45 -7.56 8.83
C LEU A 156 16.90 -8.98 8.81
N GLN A 157 17.47 -9.92 9.57
CA GLN A 157 16.96 -11.29 9.71
C GLN A 157 15.78 -11.36 10.69
N SER A 158 15.85 -10.64 11.80
CA SER A 158 14.79 -10.62 12.83
C SER A 158 13.55 -9.84 12.38
N ASN A 159 13.72 -8.80 11.56
CA ASN A 159 12.62 -7.91 11.15
C ASN A 159 12.36 -7.92 9.65
N ARG A 160 11.08 -7.86 9.26
CA ARG A 160 10.62 -7.72 7.87
C ARG A 160 10.28 -6.27 7.48
N HIS A 161 10.81 -5.29 8.21
CA HIS A 161 10.59 -3.87 7.93
C HIS A 161 11.40 -3.40 6.70
N ASN A 162 10.83 -2.47 5.93
CA ASN A 162 11.41 -1.96 4.69
C ASN A 162 12.06 -0.58 4.81
N GLY A 163 11.91 0.09 5.96
CA GLY A 163 12.46 1.40 6.24
C GLY A 163 12.88 1.50 7.69
N PHE A 164 14.06 2.08 7.93
CA PHE A 164 14.66 2.22 9.24
C PHE A 164 15.14 3.67 9.41
N PRO A 165 14.78 4.37 10.50
CA PRO A 165 15.38 5.64 10.83
C PRO A 165 16.84 5.47 11.24
N VAL A 166 17.67 6.43 10.82
CA VAL A 166 19.08 6.53 11.23
C VAL A 166 19.22 7.69 12.20
N ILE A 167 19.80 7.41 13.35
CA ILE A 167 20.03 8.38 14.41
C ILE A 167 21.52 8.65 14.63
N ASP A 168 21.86 9.92 14.88
CA ASP A 168 23.14 10.32 15.42
C ASP A 168 23.05 10.49 16.94
N HIS A 169 24.15 10.25 17.62
CA HIS A 169 24.28 10.62 19.02
C HIS A 169 25.04 11.94 19.08
N SER A 170 24.33 13.02 19.41
CA SER A 170 24.98 14.31 19.65
C SER A 170 25.90 14.21 20.88
N ARG A 171 26.93 15.06 20.93
CA ARG A 171 27.87 15.15 22.07
C ARG A 171 27.18 15.41 23.40
N ASN A 172 25.95 15.92 23.37
CA ASN A 172 25.14 16.24 24.55
C ASN A 172 24.29 15.04 25.04
N GLY A 173 24.40 13.86 24.42
CA GLY A 173 23.58 12.68 24.72
C GLY A 173 22.18 12.69 24.09
N GLU A 174 21.84 13.75 23.35
CA GLU A 174 20.60 13.83 22.58
C GLU A 174 20.71 13.00 21.29
N THR A 175 19.74 12.11 21.08
CA THR A 175 19.59 11.40 19.81
C THR A 175 19.01 12.35 18.77
N LEU A 176 19.61 12.44 17.58
CA LEU A 176 19.13 13.25 16.47
C LEU A 176 18.83 12.39 15.25
N VAL A 177 17.68 12.59 14.62
CA VAL A 177 17.32 11.91 13.38
C VAL A 177 18.14 12.49 12.23
N ILE A 178 19.02 11.68 11.66
CA ILE A 178 19.77 12.04 10.44
C ILE A 178 18.86 11.85 9.22
N GLY A 179 18.14 10.73 9.19
CA GLY A 179 17.40 10.36 8.00
C GLY A 179 16.67 9.02 8.08
N LEU A 180 16.20 8.56 6.92
CA LEU A 180 15.57 7.25 6.75
C LEU A 180 16.31 6.46 5.68
N ILE A 181 16.68 5.21 5.99
CA ILE A 181 17.28 4.27 5.05
C ILE A 181 16.32 3.12 4.75
N LEU A 182 16.28 2.67 3.50
CA LEU A 182 15.45 1.56 3.08
C LEU A 182 16.22 0.23 3.20
N ARG A 183 15.47 -0.86 3.43
CA ARG A 183 16.02 -2.22 3.42
C ARG A 183 16.74 -2.55 2.11
N SER A 184 16.18 -2.13 0.97
CA SER A 184 16.79 -2.35 -0.34
C SER A 184 18.16 -1.68 -0.47
N HIS A 185 18.34 -0.49 0.12
CA HIS A 185 19.64 0.19 0.09
C HIS A 185 20.65 -0.55 0.95
N LEU A 186 20.25 -1.02 2.14
CA LEU A 186 21.12 -1.83 3.00
C LEU A 186 21.57 -3.12 2.31
N LEU A 187 20.67 -3.80 1.60
CA LEU A 187 21.02 -5.03 0.85
C LEU A 187 22.06 -4.77 -0.24
N VAL A 188 21.94 -3.66 -0.97
CA VAL A 188 22.94 -3.26 -1.99
C VAL A 188 24.30 -2.98 -1.35
N LEU A 189 24.31 -2.25 -0.22
CA LEU A 189 25.54 -1.94 0.52
C LEU A 189 26.23 -3.21 1.04
N LEU A 190 25.45 -4.19 1.52
CA LEU A 190 25.98 -5.47 1.97
C LEU A 190 26.51 -6.34 0.83
N GLN A 191 25.87 -6.27 -0.36
CA GLN A 191 26.32 -7.00 -1.54
C GLN A 191 27.62 -6.42 -2.11
N SER A 192 27.75 -5.10 -2.13
CA SER A 192 28.88 -4.44 -2.76
C SER A 192 30.18 -4.61 -1.97
N LYS A 193 30.10 -4.67 -0.63
CA LYS A 193 31.26 -4.78 0.29
C LYS A 193 32.33 -3.68 0.14
N VAL A 194 32.02 -2.60 -0.58
CA VAL A 194 33.01 -1.57 -0.95
C VAL A 194 33.28 -0.60 0.20
N ASP A 195 32.32 -0.43 1.10
CA ASP A 195 32.33 0.62 2.14
C ASP A 195 32.55 0.07 3.55
N PHE A 196 33.03 -1.16 3.69
CA PHE A 196 33.29 -1.75 4.99
C PHE A 196 34.57 -1.15 5.59
N GLN A 197 34.46 -0.65 6.82
CA GLN A 197 35.54 0.00 7.55
C GLN A 197 35.88 -0.79 8.80
N HIS A 198 37.15 -1.01 9.08
CA HIS A 198 37.57 -1.65 10.34
C HIS A 198 37.50 -0.71 11.55
N ASN A 199 37.36 0.60 11.34
CA ASN A 199 37.41 1.60 12.41
C ASN A 199 36.02 2.22 12.62
N PRO A 200 35.54 2.38 13.87
CA PRO A 200 34.22 2.93 14.18
C PRO A 200 34.16 4.46 14.13
N LEU A 201 35.08 5.11 13.41
CA LEU A 201 35.15 6.56 13.32
C LEU A 201 34.37 7.05 12.09
N PRO A 202 33.65 8.18 12.19
CA PRO A 202 33.03 8.79 11.02
C PRO A 202 34.12 9.09 10.00
N CYS A 203 33.89 8.76 8.72
CA CYS A 203 34.78 9.21 7.66
C CYS A 203 34.84 10.75 7.74
N GLY A 204 35.98 11.27 8.19
CA GLY A 204 36.16 12.69 8.39
C GLY A 204 36.14 13.40 7.04
N VAL A 205 35.44 14.53 6.98
CA VAL A 205 35.38 15.52 5.88
C VAL A 205 36.77 16.07 5.47
N ARG A 206 37.86 15.54 6.04
CA ARG A 206 39.24 16.00 5.88
C ARG A 206 40.09 15.18 4.91
N ASP A 207 39.61 14.00 4.48
CA ASP A 207 40.20 13.31 3.34
C ASP A 207 39.25 13.48 2.17
N GLY A 208 39.70 14.19 1.14
CA GLY A 208 38.86 14.74 0.07
C GLY A 208 37.85 13.72 -0.43
N SER A 209 36.57 14.05 -0.29
CA SER A 209 35.41 13.38 -0.90
C SER A 209 35.74 12.02 -1.51
N LEU A 210 35.65 10.94 -0.74
CA LEU A 210 35.38 9.66 -1.40
C LEU A 210 34.03 9.89 -2.09
N PRO A 211 34.00 9.99 -3.43
CA PRO A 211 32.73 10.12 -4.13
C PRO A 211 31.90 8.92 -3.70
N ILE A 212 30.58 9.07 -3.59
CA ILE A 212 29.68 7.93 -3.48
C ILE A 212 30.18 6.89 -4.49
N ARG A 213 30.85 5.83 -4.00
CA ARG A 213 31.54 4.86 -4.87
C ARG A 213 30.54 4.02 -5.64
N HIS A 214 29.27 4.13 -5.24
CA HIS A 214 28.11 3.58 -5.88
C HIS A 214 27.55 4.50 -6.96
N ASN A 215 27.40 3.94 -8.15
CA ASN A 215 26.59 4.55 -9.18
C ASN A 215 25.12 4.48 -8.76
N LEU A 216 24.37 5.59 -8.86
CA LEU A 216 22.95 5.66 -8.49
C LEU A 216 22.10 4.54 -9.15
N SER A 217 22.53 4.08 -10.34
CA SER A 217 21.91 2.96 -11.07
C SER A 217 21.95 1.61 -10.34
N GLU A 218 22.89 1.40 -9.43
CA GLU A 218 23.01 0.18 -8.64
C GLU A 218 21.90 0.05 -7.59
N PHE A 219 21.44 1.19 -7.04
CA PHE A 219 20.32 1.24 -6.10
C PHE A 219 18.94 1.16 -6.79
N VAL A 220 18.86 1.51 -8.08
CA VAL A 220 17.59 1.50 -8.85
C VAL A 220 17.24 0.08 -9.34
N LYS A 221 18.24 -0.75 -9.69
CA LYS A 221 18.04 -2.12 -10.17
C LYS A 221 17.21 -3.02 -9.23
N PRO A 222 17.52 -3.13 -7.92
CA PRO A 222 16.79 -4.00 -7.00
C PRO A 222 15.39 -3.48 -6.63
N VAL A 223 15.04 -2.24 -6.99
CA VAL A 223 13.68 -1.68 -6.84
C VAL A 223 12.78 -2.11 -8.01
N SER A 224 13.36 -2.44 -9.17
CA SER A 224 12.65 -2.76 -10.41
C SER A 224 12.49 -4.27 -10.68
N SER A 225 13.45 -5.10 -10.25
CA SER A 225 13.41 -6.56 -10.38
C SER A 225 13.00 -7.27 -9.09
N LYS A 226 12.81 -8.60 -9.14
CA LYS A 226 12.70 -9.48 -7.96
C LYS A 226 13.89 -9.13 -7.05
N GLY A 227 13.63 -8.39 -5.98
CA GLY A 227 14.67 -7.74 -5.19
C GLY A 227 15.69 -8.74 -4.62
N LEU A 228 16.88 -8.25 -4.30
CA LEU A 228 17.93 -9.06 -3.65
C LEU A 228 17.38 -9.69 -2.37
N SER A 229 17.57 -11.00 -2.20
CA SER A 229 17.28 -11.68 -0.94
C SER A 229 18.48 -11.55 -0.01
N MET A 230 18.26 -11.65 1.30
CA MET A 230 19.36 -11.86 2.26
C MET A 230 20.09 -13.17 1.97
N ASP A 231 19.40 -14.16 1.40
CA ASP A 231 19.95 -15.49 1.11
C ASP A 231 21.01 -15.46 -0.02
N ASP A 232 21.00 -14.41 -0.84
CA ASP A 232 21.96 -14.25 -1.95
C ASP A 232 23.31 -13.68 -1.48
N ILE A 233 23.35 -13.11 -0.26
CA ILE A 233 24.48 -12.34 0.25
C ILE A 233 25.35 -13.23 1.15
N HIS A 234 26.53 -13.60 0.66
CA HIS A 234 27.51 -14.39 1.40
C HIS A 234 28.53 -13.46 2.07
N LEU A 235 28.43 -13.29 3.38
CA LEU A 235 29.36 -12.50 4.19
C LEU A 235 30.34 -13.42 4.92
N THR A 236 31.62 -13.05 4.95
CA THR A 236 32.64 -13.76 5.74
C THR A 236 32.59 -13.32 7.20
N GLN A 237 33.22 -14.09 8.09
CA GLN A 237 33.31 -13.73 9.52
C GLN A 237 34.07 -12.40 9.72
N ASP A 238 35.04 -12.10 8.84
CA ASP A 238 35.78 -10.85 8.85
C ASP A 238 34.88 -9.67 8.46
N ASP A 239 34.05 -9.84 7.41
CA ASP A 239 33.08 -8.83 6.97
C ASP A 239 32.09 -8.45 8.09
N MET A 240 31.65 -9.44 8.88
CA MET A 240 30.72 -9.22 10.00
C MET A 240 31.29 -8.33 11.11
N SER A 241 32.61 -8.31 11.26
CA SER A 241 33.31 -7.50 12.28
C SER A 241 33.51 -6.05 11.87
N MET A 242 33.27 -5.71 10.60
CA MET A 242 33.46 -4.38 10.06
C MET A 242 32.27 -3.45 10.36
N PHE A 243 32.48 -2.15 10.15
CA PHE A 243 31.52 -1.07 10.34
C PHE A 243 31.16 -0.40 9.02
N ILE A 244 29.96 0.17 8.94
CA ILE A 244 29.46 0.94 7.80
C ILE A 244 28.95 2.30 8.31
N ASP A 245 29.34 3.40 7.65
CA ASP A 245 28.71 4.72 7.83
C ASP A 245 27.48 4.82 6.92
N LEU A 246 26.29 4.90 7.52
CA LEU A 246 25.02 4.98 6.80
C LEU A 246 24.65 6.40 6.38
N ALA A 247 25.30 7.43 6.93
CA ALA A 247 24.96 8.83 6.65
C ALA A 247 24.82 9.17 5.15
N PRO A 248 25.77 8.84 4.25
CA PRO A 248 25.68 9.21 2.84
C PRO A 248 24.57 8.50 2.06
N TYR A 249 24.04 7.39 2.57
CA TYR A 249 23.03 6.55 1.89
C TYR A 249 21.60 6.76 2.40
N THR A 250 21.45 7.57 3.45
CA THR A 250 20.15 7.91 4.02
C THR A 250 19.46 9.02 3.23
N ASN A 251 18.13 9.03 3.26
CA ASN A 251 17.40 10.23 2.90
C ASN A 251 17.52 11.24 4.06
N PRO A 252 18.22 12.38 3.90
CA PRO A 252 18.45 13.34 4.97
C PRO A 252 17.20 14.16 5.34
N SER A 253 16.18 14.16 4.48
CA SER A 253 14.92 14.90 4.69
C SER A 253 13.71 13.97 4.65
N PRO A 254 13.55 13.06 5.63
CA PRO A 254 12.33 12.29 5.77
C PRO A 254 11.18 13.19 6.21
N TYR A 255 9.94 12.79 5.88
CA TYR A 255 8.75 13.47 6.39
C TYR A 255 8.58 13.15 7.87
N ILE A 256 8.61 14.20 8.69
CA ILE A 256 8.49 14.13 10.15
C ILE A 256 7.20 14.83 10.57
N VAL A 257 6.46 14.22 11.48
CA VAL A 257 5.27 14.79 12.09
C VAL A 257 5.44 14.86 13.62
N PRO A 258 4.91 15.91 14.27
CA PRO A 258 4.89 15.97 15.72
C PRO A 258 3.89 14.95 16.29
N GLU A 259 4.16 14.43 17.50
CA GLU A 259 3.30 13.42 18.14
C GLU A 259 1.89 13.92 18.46
N ASP A 260 1.74 15.23 18.67
CA ASP A 260 0.46 15.88 18.98
C ASP A 260 -0.41 16.14 17.74
N MET A 261 0.07 15.81 16.54
CA MET A 261 -0.70 16.01 15.31
C MET A 261 -1.90 15.05 15.28
N SER A 262 -3.07 15.57 14.88
CA SER A 262 -4.26 14.75 14.65
C SER A 262 -4.01 13.73 13.53
N LEU A 263 -4.45 12.49 13.72
CA LEU A 263 -4.25 11.41 12.76
C LEU A 263 -4.85 11.72 11.39
N SER A 264 -5.99 12.42 11.32
CA SER A 264 -6.62 12.83 10.06
C SER A 264 -5.72 13.72 9.18
N LYS A 265 -4.92 14.61 9.79
CA LYS A 265 -3.98 15.46 9.05
C LYS A 265 -2.82 14.62 8.51
N VAL A 266 -2.32 13.68 9.31
CA VAL A 266 -1.26 12.75 8.88
C VAL A 266 -1.76 11.82 7.78
N TYR A 267 -3.00 11.34 7.86
CA TYR A 267 -3.64 10.56 6.81
C TYR A 267 -3.66 11.30 5.47
N ASN A 268 -4.12 12.56 5.48
CA ASN A 268 -4.13 13.39 4.28
C ASN A 268 -2.72 13.62 3.73
N LEU A 269 -1.75 13.91 4.60
CA LEU A 269 -0.35 14.07 4.22
C LEU A 269 0.23 12.80 3.59
N PHE A 270 0.03 11.65 4.25
CA PHE A 270 0.51 10.34 3.80
C PHE A 270 -0.03 10.00 2.41
N ARG A 271 -1.31 10.26 2.17
CA ARG A 271 -1.99 9.93 0.92
C ARG A 271 -1.70 10.92 -0.21
N GLN A 272 -1.68 12.23 0.07
CA GLN A 272 -1.40 13.26 -0.95
C GLN A 272 0.03 13.17 -1.47
N LEU A 273 1.00 12.87 -0.59
CA LEU A 273 2.41 12.74 -0.97
C LEU A 273 2.81 11.31 -1.36
N GLY A 274 1.90 10.34 -1.24
CA GLY A 274 2.18 8.94 -1.59
C GLY A 274 3.28 8.30 -0.73
N LEU A 275 3.34 8.65 0.56
CA LEU A 275 4.40 8.22 1.46
C LEU A 275 4.28 6.72 1.78
N ARG A 276 5.41 6.12 2.16
CA ARG A 276 5.47 4.74 2.68
C ARG A 276 5.68 4.70 4.19
N HIS A 277 6.48 5.63 4.69
CA HIS A 277 6.86 5.74 6.09
C HIS A 277 6.86 7.22 6.48
N ILE A 278 6.33 7.54 7.65
CA ILE A 278 6.38 8.87 8.28
C ILE A 278 7.01 8.71 9.66
N LEU A 279 7.94 9.60 10.01
CA LEU A 279 8.58 9.59 11.33
C LEU A 279 7.80 10.46 12.32
N VAL A 280 7.64 9.98 13.54
CA VAL A 280 6.96 10.69 14.63
C VAL A 280 8.00 11.15 15.66
N VAL A 281 7.99 12.45 15.97
CA VAL A 281 8.97 13.09 16.87
C VAL A 281 8.26 14.02 17.88
N PRO A 282 8.57 13.95 19.19
CA PRO A 282 7.81 14.60 20.27
C PRO A 282 8.31 16.00 20.68
N HIS A 283 8.89 16.79 19.75
CA HIS A 283 9.44 18.16 19.91
C HIS A 283 10.96 18.34 20.10
N ALA A 284 11.77 17.28 20.11
CA ALA A 284 13.22 17.42 19.91
C ALA A 284 13.82 16.09 19.49
N SER A 285 14.24 15.98 18.24
CA SER A 285 15.28 15.09 17.68
C SER A 285 15.23 13.57 17.94
N ARG A 286 14.36 13.05 18.82
CA ARG A 286 14.21 11.65 19.15
C ARG A 286 13.07 11.03 18.34
N VAL A 287 13.33 9.92 17.66
CA VAL A 287 12.26 9.14 17.03
C VAL A 287 11.47 8.41 18.11
N VAL A 288 10.18 8.72 18.20
CA VAL A 288 9.22 7.99 19.06
C VAL A 288 8.48 6.94 18.25
N GLY A 289 8.24 7.19 16.96
CA GLY A 289 7.34 6.39 16.14
C GLY A 289 7.66 6.34 14.65
N LEU A 290 7.12 5.31 13.99
CA LEU A 290 7.13 5.19 12.54
C LEU A 290 5.72 4.82 12.08
N ILE A 291 5.02 5.74 11.42
CA ILE A 291 3.71 5.47 10.84
C ILE A 291 3.88 4.88 9.44
N THR A 292 3.25 3.74 9.23
CA THR A 292 3.14 3.06 7.93
C THR A 292 1.70 3.02 7.46
N ARG A 293 1.50 2.54 6.22
CA ARG A 293 0.16 2.36 5.65
C ARG A 293 -0.75 1.49 6.53
N LYS A 294 -0.19 0.44 7.13
CA LYS A 294 -0.96 -0.52 7.94
C LYS A 294 -1.53 0.12 9.20
N ASP A 295 -0.81 1.07 9.76
CA ASP A 295 -1.23 1.76 10.99
C ASP A 295 -2.35 2.78 10.75
N LEU A 296 -2.50 3.21 9.48
CA LEU A 296 -3.58 4.09 9.04
C LEU A 296 -4.84 3.31 8.61
N LEU A 297 -4.73 1.99 8.46
CA LEU A 297 -5.86 1.10 8.23
C LEU A 297 -6.39 0.68 9.60
N LEU A 298 -7.16 1.56 10.22
CA LEU A 298 -7.94 1.19 11.40
C LEU A 298 -8.98 0.17 10.94
N GLU A 299 -8.82 -1.08 11.35
CA GLU A 299 -9.86 -2.10 11.20
C GLU A 299 -11.05 -1.64 12.05
N ASP A 300 -12.22 -1.57 11.43
CA ASP A 300 -13.46 -1.25 12.13
C ASP A 300 -13.68 -2.35 13.15
N THR A 301 -13.36 -2.06 14.41
CA THR A 301 -13.49 -3.00 15.52
C THR A 301 -14.96 -3.14 15.97
N ASP A 302 -15.89 -2.64 15.15
CA ASP A 302 -17.31 -2.50 15.45
C ASP A 302 -18.20 -3.48 14.67
N ASP A 303 -17.65 -4.33 13.79
CA ASP A 303 -18.40 -5.45 13.18
C ASP A 303 -18.17 -6.74 13.99
N ASP A 304 -19.04 -6.95 14.97
CA ASP A 304 -19.18 -8.17 15.78
C ASP A 304 -19.21 -9.44 14.89
N ASP A 305 -18.45 -10.46 15.31
CA ASP A 305 -18.65 -11.89 15.00
C ASP A 305 -18.34 -12.42 13.58
N SER A 306 -17.16 -12.10 13.04
CA SER A 306 -16.53 -13.00 12.06
C SER A 306 -15.07 -13.27 12.39
N ALA A 307 -14.78 -14.54 12.70
CA ALA A 307 -13.45 -15.06 12.99
C ALA A 307 -12.39 -14.56 11.99
N PRO A 308 -11.12 -14.41 12.40
CA PRO A 308 -10.04 -14.06 11.50
C PRO A 308 -9.91 -15.16 10.45
N VAL A 309 -10.43 -14.90 9.26
CA VAL A 309 -10.18 -15.72 8.10
C VAL A 309 -8.71 -15.48 7.72
N GLU A 310 -7.82 -16.28 8.27
CA GLU A 310 -6.43 -16.40 7.84
C GLU A 310 -6.39 -16.88 6.38
N LEU A 311 -6.58 -15.96 5.44
CA LEU A 311 -6.30 -16.21 4.04
C LEU A 311 -4.79 -16.18 3.86
N HIS A 312 -4.20 -17.36 3.99
CA HIS A 312 -2.88 -17.66 3.47
C HIS A 312 -2.82 -17.19 2.00
N PRO A 313 -1.80 -16.39 1.61
CA PRO A 313 -1.62 -16.01 0.23
C PRO A 313 -1.34 -17.29 -0.57
N THR A 314 -2.35 -17.78 -1.28
CA THR A 314 -2.24 -18.95 -2.15
C THR A 314 -1.47 -18.51 -3.40
N ILE A 315 -0.15 -18.43 -3.26
CA ILE A 315 0.76 -18.50 -4.39
C ILE A 315 0.57 -19.89 -4.98
N VAL A 316 0.14 -19.94 -6.24
CA VAL A 316 0.00 -21.15 -7.06
C VAL A 316 1.28 -21.98 -6.96
N ARG A 317 1.28 -22.99 -6.09
CA ARG A 317 2.35 -23.98 -5.97
C ARG A 317 1.88 -25.21 -6.72
N GLY A 318 2.46 -25.43 -7.89
CA GLY A 318 2.21 -26.60 -8.74
C GLY A 318 2.35 -27.89 -7.93
N ARG A 319 1.32 -28.73 -8.02
CA ARG A 319 1.31 -30.09 -7.46
C ARG A 319 2.46 -30.89 -8.04
N GLN A 320 3.37 -31.36 -7.19
CA GLN A 320 4.11 -32.58 -7.45
C GLN A 320 3.93 -33.49 -6.24
N ALA A 321 3.10 -34.51 -6.45
CA ALA A 321 2.81 -35.55 -5.48
C ALA A 321 3.99 -36.52 -5.41
N ASN A 322 4.45 -36.86 -4.21
CA ASN A 322 4.77 -38.25 -3.88
C ASN A 322 4.66 -38.49 -2.37
N LYS A 323 3.94 -39.57 -2.05
CA LYS A 323 3.72 -40.18 -0.71
C LYS A 323 5.05 -40.78 -0.19
N ILE A 324 5.33 -40.96 1.10
CA ILE A 324 4.79 -41.94 2.08
C ILE A 324 5.41 -41.60 3.49
N PRO A 325 4.78 -41.98 4.63
CA PRO A 325 4.97 -41.39 5.97
C PRO A 325 5.91 -42.19 6.88
N ILE A 326 6.15 -41.75 8.14
CA ILE A 326 6.14 -42.55 9.40
C ILE A 326 6.70 -41.77 10.63
N THR A 327 6.00 -41.97 11.77
CA THR A 327 6.33 -41.82 13.22
C THR A 327 6.50 -40.47 13.92
N SER A 328 5.43 -40.11 14.66
CA SER A 328 5.37 -39.78 16.10
C SER A 328 6.65 -39.98 16.91
N ASN A 329 7.07 -38.94 17.65
CA ASN A 329 7.22 -39.00 19.10
C ASN A 329 7.18 -37.60 19.73
N ALA A 330 6.42 -37.53 20.82
CA ALA A 330 6.39 -36.46 21.78
C ALA A 330 7.65 -36.49 22.66
N ASP A 331 8.15 -35.32 23.03
CA ASP A 331 8.49 -34.92 24.42
C ASP A 331 9.31 -33.61 24.40
N VAL A 332 8.76 -32.53 24.95
CA VAL A 332 9.15 -31.90 26.24
C VAL A 332 10.50 -31.17 26.21
N GLY A 333 10.46 -29.85 26.47
CA GLY A 333 11.62 -29.11 26.98
C GLY A 333 11.85 -27.71 26.39
N GLN A 334 11.23 -26.70 27.01
CA GLN A 334 11.64 -25.29 26.93
C GLN A 334 12.70 -25.01 28.05
N PRO A 335 13.31 -23.80 28.14
CA PRO A 335 14.73 -23.55 27.91
C PRO A 335 15.57 -23.38 29.20
N LEU A 336 16.89 -23.56 29.08
CA LEU A 336 17.89 -23.20 30.10
C LEU A 336 18.84 -22.14 29.55
N LEU A 337 18.67 -20.89 29.99
CA LEU A 337 19.74 -19.88 30.02
C LEU A 337 19.47 -18.96 31.22
N ASP A 338 20.03 -19.34 32.36
CA ASP A 338 20.29 -18.45 33.49
C ASP A 338 21.58 -18.94 34.15
N GLY A 339 22.58 -18.06 34.24
CA GLY A 339 23.72 -18.26 35.13
C GLY A 339 25.11 -18.07 34.53
N LEU A 340 25.77 -17.05 35.08
CA LEU A 340 27.22 -16.82 35.26
C LEU A 340 27.79 -15.70 34.36
N LEU A 341 28.04 -14.50 34.91
CA LEU A 341 29.18 -14.12 35.79
C LEU A 341 30.53 -14.35 35.10
#